data_AF-A0A963RNW8-F1
#
_entry.id   AF-A0A963RNW8-F1
#
_cell.length_a   1.000
_cell.length_b   1.000
_cell.length_c   1.000
_cell.angle_alpha   90.00
_cell.angle_beta   90.00
_cell.angle_gamma   90.00
#
_symmetry.space_group_name_H-M   'P 1'
#
loop_
_entity.id
_entity.type
_entity.pdbx_description
1 polymer ?
#
loop_
_entity_poly.entity_id
_entity_poly.type
_entity_poly.pdbx_seq_one_letter_code
_entity_poly.pdbx_strand_id
1 'polypeptide(L)'
;MPHATASWLVDNTALSFSQIADFCGLHILEVQAMADDLAGAKYTGRDPVHSGELTHAEIERGQADPKYRLVMQKAPVDVSRTKGPR
;
A
#
# COMPACT_ATOMS: atom_id res chain seq x y z
N MET A 1 7.16 -9.46 -2.92
CA MET A 1 7.42 -8.86 -1.59
C MET A 1 6.13 -8.24 -1.03
N PRO A 2 5.07 -9.02 -0.82
CA PRO A 2 3.77 -8.48 -0.36
C PRO A 2 3.84 -7.95 1.09
N HIS A 3 4.64 -8.57 1.96
CA HIS A 3 4.80 -8.15 3.37
C HIS A 3 5.37 -6.73 3.53
N ALA A 4 6.33 -6.34 2.67
CA ALA A 4 6.93 -5.00 2.74
C ALA A 4 5.96 -3.90 2.31
N THR A 5 5.15 -4.16 1.29
CA THR A 5 4.10 -3.25 0.85
C THR A 5 2.96 -3.17 1.86
N ALA A 6 2.57 -4.31 2.44
CA ALA A 6 1.55 -4.38 3.48
C ALA A 6 1.94 -3.57 4.73
N SER A 7 3.17 -3.73 5.22
CA SER A 7 3.70 -2.94 6.34
C SER A 7 3.67 -1.44 6.04
N TRP A 8 4.11 -1.04 4.84
CA TRP A 8 4.04 0.36 4.43
C TRP A 8 2.61 0.90 4.42
N LEU A 9 1.66 0.14 3.86
CA LEU A 9 0.25 0.55 3.82
C LEU A 9 -0.37 0.66 5.21
N VAL A 10 -0.04 -0.26 6.13
CA VAL A 10 -0.53 -0.22 7.52
C VAL A 10 -0.06 1.05 8.24
N ASP A 11 1.20 1.44 8.04
CA ASP A 11 1.81 2.57 8.76
C ASP A 11 1.55 3.94 8.11
N ASN A 12 1.38 3.97 6.78
CA ASN A 12 1.32 5.21 6.00
C ASN A 12 -0.09 5.54 5.48
N THR A 13 -1.08 4.66 5.67
CA THR A 13 -2.44 4.86 5.17
C THR A 13 -3.49 4.49 6.23
N ALA A 14 -4.70 5.01 6.09
CA ALA A 14 -5.83 4.65 6.96
C ALA A 14 -6.69 3.49 6.37
N LEU A 15 -6.09 2.63 5.55
CA LEU A 15 -6.79 1.50 4.93
C LEU A 15 -7.13 0.42 5.97
N SER A 16 -8.24 -0.28 5.75
CA SER A 16 -8.59 -1.41 6.60
C SER A 16 -7.69 -2.62 6.36
N PHE A 17 -7.50 -3.43 7.40
CA PHE A 17 -6.67 -4.64 7.31
C PHE A 17 -7.17 -5.63 6.24
N SER A 18 -8.50 -5.71 6.03
CA SER A 18 -9.09 -6.52 4.96
C SER A 18 -8.68 -6.01 3.57
N GLN A 19 -8.64 -4.70 3.36
CA GLN A 19 -8.24 -4.13 2.07
C GLN A 19 -6.77 -4.40 1.77
N ILE A 20 -5.90 -4.24 2.78
CA ILE A 20 -4.46 -4.50 2.65
C ILE A 20 -4.20 -6.00 2.42
N ALA A 21 -4.91 -6.86 3.15
CA ALA A 21 -4.87 -8.32 2.99
C ALA A 21 -5.27 -8.75 1.58
N ASP A 22 -6.42 -8.27 1.09
CA ASP A 22 -6.92 -8.54 -0.26
C ASP A 22 -5.96 -8.04 -1.34
N PHE A 23 -5.37 -6.86 -1.15
CA PHE A 23 -4.43 -6.26 -2.11
C PHE A 23 -3.09 -7.00 -2.17
N CYS A 24 -2.53 -7.33 -1.00
CA CYS A 24 -1.23 -8.00 -0.90
C CYS A 24 -1.33 -9.53 -1.05
N GLY A 25 -2.55 -10.08 -1.07
CA GLY A 25 -2.79 -11.53 -1.07
C GLY A 25 -2.34 -12.19 0.25
N LEU A 26 -2.43 -11.46 1.35
CA LEU A 26 -2.04 -11.90 2.69
C LEU A 26 -3.27 -12.24 3.53
N HIS A 27 -3.09 -13.04 4.57
CA HIS A 27 -4.19 -13.27 5.51
C HIS A 27 -4.35 -12.06 6.45
N ILE A 28 -5.59 -11.73 6.84
CA ILE A 28 -5.86 -10.58 7.73
C ILE A 28 -5.07 -10.64 9.05
N LEU A 29 -4.83 -11.83 9.58
CA LEU A 29 -4.03 -12.06 10.79
C LEU A 29 -2.56 -11.66 10.61
N GLU A 30 -2.00 -11.83 9.41
CA GLU A 30 -0.63 -11.39 9.13
C GLU A 30 -0.55 -9.86 9.13
N VAL A 31 -1.55 -9.19 8.55
CA VAL A 31 -1.64 -7.72 8.53
C VAL A 31 -1.83 -7.16 9.95
N GLN A 32 -2.66 -7.82 10.78
CA GLN A 32 -2.81 -7.47 12.19
C GLN A 32 -1.51 -7.64 12.97
N ALA A 33 -0.77 -8.73 12.75
CA ALA A 33 0.53 -8.95 13.38
C ALA A 33 1.60 -7.92 12.96
N MET A 34 1.47 -7.33 11.76
CA MET A 34 2.31 -6.20 11.34
C MET A 34 1.93 -4.92 12.07
N ALA A 35 0.63 -4.64 12.22
CA ALA A 35 0.11 -3.48 12.94
C ALA A 35 0.42 -3.49 14.44
N ASP A 36 0.47 -4.68 15.05
CA ASP A 36 0.83 -4.87 16.47
C ASP A 36 2.34 -4.71 16.75
N ASP A 37 3.14 -4.25 15.77
CA ASP A 37 4.59 -4.00 15.87
C ASP A 37 5.46 -5.23 16.23
N LEU A 38 4.87 -6.43 16.26
CA LEU A 38 5.61 -7.68 16.49
C LEU A 38 6.49 -8.05 15.28
N ALA A 39 6.16 -7.53 14.10
CA ALA A 39 6.82 -7.83 12.82
C ALA A 39 7.35 -6.60 12.05
N GLY A 40 6.95 -5.37 12.42
CA GLY A 40 7.25 -4.13 11.68
C GLY A 40 8.75 -3.83 11.54
N ALA A 41 9.54 -4.13 12.58
CA ALA A 41 10.97 -3.89 12.59
C ALA A 41 11.79 -4.71 11.56
N LYS A 42 11.21 -5.75 10.94
CA LYS A 42 11.93 -6.65 10.03
C LYS A 42 11.80 -6.30 8.54
N TYR A 43 10.83 -5.47 8.15
CA TYR A 43 10.54 -5.21 6.74
C TYR A 43 10.82 -3.76 6.40
N THR A 44 11.72 -3.53 5.44
CA THR A 44 11.87 -2.21 4.84
C THR A 44 10.59 -1.90 4.05
N GLY A 45 9.73 -1.05 4.60
CA GLY A 45 8.48 -0.65 3.97
C GLY A 45 8.72 -0.22 2.52
N ARG A 46 8.07 -0.90 1.58
CA ARG A 46 8.16 -0.58 0.15
C ARG A 46 6.94 0.23 -0.23
N ASP A 47 7.17 1.50 -0.56
CA ASP A 47 6.11 2.40 -1.05
C ASP A 47 5.54 1.88 -2.39
N PRO A 48 4.29 1.39 -2.43
CA PRO A 48 3.64 0.92 -3.64
C PRO A 48 3.26 2.08 -4.56
N VAL A 49 3.10 3.30 -4.03
CA VAL A 49 2.83 4.49 -4.83
C VAL A 49 4.08 4.90 -5.60
N HIS A 50 5.23 4.92 -4.94
CA HIS A 50 6.51 5.20 -5.60
C HIS A 50 6.90 4.11 -6.59
N SER A 51 6.51 2.86 -6.32
CA SER A 51 6.72 1.72 -7.21
C SER A 51 5.79 1.72 -8.43
N GLY A 52 4.78 2.59 -8.47
CA GLY A 52 3.76 2.63 -9.52
C GLY A 52 2.76 1.47 -9.47
N GLU A 53 2.70 0.74 -8.36
CA GLU A 53 1.73 -0.34 -8.12
C GLU A 53 0.37 0.21 -7.63
N LEU A 54 0.41 1.37 -6.98
CA LEU A 54 -0.77 2.12 -6.51
C LEU A 54 -0.64 3.62 -6.80
N THR A 55 -1.76 4.35 -6.66
CA THR A 55 -1.75 5.82 -6.72
C THR A 55 -2.33 6.39 -5.44
N HIS A 56 -1.95 7.63 -5.08
CA HIS A 56 -2.53 8.32 -3.93
C HIS A 56 -4.05 8.41 -4.03
N ALA A 57 -4.60 8.65 -5.22
CA ALA A 57 -6.04 8.69 -5.45
C ALA A 57 -6.74 7.33 -5.22
N GLU A 58 -6.03 6.21 -5.39
CA GLU A 58 -6.54 4.87 -5.08
C GLU A 58 -6.56 4.65 -3.56
N ILE A 59 -5.51 5.07 -2.86
CA ILE A 59 -5.43 5.03 -1.39
C ILE A 59 -6.53 5.89 -0.78
N GLU A 60 -6.70 7.13 -1.23
CA GLU A 60 -7.73 8.03 -0.73
C GLU A 60 -9.14 7.46 -0.88
N ARG A 61 -9.44 6.82 -2.02
CA ARG A 61 -10.71 6.12 -2.23
C ARG A 61 -10.88 4.95 -1.26
N GLY A 62 -9.83 4.16 -1.04
CA GLY A 62 -9.84 3.08 -0.07
C GLY A 62 -9.98 3.55 1.38
N GLN A 63 -9.41 4.71 1.72
CA GLN A 63 -9.54 5.32 3.04
C GLN A 63 -10.94 5.91 3.27
N ALA A 64 -11.56 6.45 2.21
CA ALA A 64 -12.92 6.97 2.28
C ALA A 64 -13.97 5.86 2.36
N ASP A 65 -13.71 4.70 1.75
CA ASP A 65 -14.61 3.55 1.78
C ASP A 65 -13.88 2.26 2.17
N PRO A 66 -14.09 1.73 3.39
CA PRO A 66 -13.45 0.51 3.86
C PRO A 66 -13.90 -0.76 3.11
N LYS A 67 -15.00 -0.72 2.33
CA LYS A 67 -15.44 -1.81 1.45
C LYS A 67 -14.80 -1.76 0.06
N TYR A 68 -14.08 -0.68 -0.25
CA TYR A 68 -13.45 -0.51 -1.54
C TYR A 68 -12.27 -1.46 -1.70
N ARG A 69 -12.22 -2.21 -2.80
CA ARG A 69 -11.07 -3.07 -3.11
C ARG A 69 -10.05 -2.30 -3.95
N LEU A 70 -8.85 -2.15 -3.41
CA LEU A 70 -7.73 -1.50 -4.08
C LEU A 70 -7.38 -2.27 -5.35
N VAL A 71 -7.31 -1.57 -6.48
CA VAL A 71 -6.94 -2.17 -7.75
C VAL A 71 -5.48 -1.87 -8.03
N MET A 72 -4.67 -2.91 -8.17
CA MET A 72 -3.29 -2.77 -8.61
C MET A 72 -3.28 -2.20 -10.03
N GLN A 73 -2.71 -1.01 -10.20
CA GLN A 73 -2.56 -0.40 -11.51
C GLN A 73 -1.39 -1.10 -12.20
N LYS A 74 -1.70 -1.97 -13.17
CA LYS A 74 -0.70 -2.60 -14.03
C LYS A 74 -0.55 -1.75 -15.29
N ALA A 75 0.15 -0.62 -15.19
CA ALA A 75 0.38 0.25 -16.34
C ALA A 75 1.82 0.80 -16.33
N PRO A 76 2.44 0.95 -17.51
CA PRO A 76 3.84 1.33 -17.65
C PRO A 76 4.01 2.70 -17.01
N VAL A 77 5.07 2.84 -16.23
CA VAL A 77 5.43 4.08 -15.57
C VAL A 77 5.65 5.14 -16.66
N ASP A 78 4.61 5.89 -17.04
CA ASP A 78 4.81 7.21 -17.61
C ASP A 78 5.24 8.05 -16.41
N VAL A 79 6.55 8.02 -16.17
CA VAL A 79 7.27 9.00 -15.38
C VAL A 79 7.02 10.33 -16.06
N SER A 80 5.88 10.94 -15.75
CA SER A 80 5.71 12.38 -15.90
C SER A 80 6.66 13.00 -14.90
N ARG A 81 7.93 13.08 -15.32
CA ARG A 81 8.97 13.93 -14.76
C ARG A 81 8.30 15.27 -14.53
N THR A 82 8.10 15.62 -13.27
CA THR A 82 7.75 16.99 -12.93
C THR A 82 8.90 17.86 -13.43
N LYS A 83 8.64 18.55 -14.54
CA LYS A 83 9.41 19.69 -15.01
C LYS A 83 9.58 20.63 -13.82
N GLY A 84 10.81 20.78 -13.35
CA GLY A 84 11.24 21.89 -12.51
C GLY A 84 12.57 22.41 -13.07
N PRO A 85 12.70 23.72 -13.40
CA PRO A 85 13.90 24.25 -14.01
C PRO A 85 14.96 24.50 -12.93
N ARG A 86 16.17 23.96 -13.11
CA ARG A 86 17.41 24.52 -12.57
C ARG A 86 18.52 24.33 -13.59
#